data_AF-A0A352RSX2-F1
#
_entry.id   AF-A0A352RSX2-F1
#
_cell.length_a   1.000
_cell.length_b   1.000
_cell.length_c   1.000
_cell.angle_alpha   90.00
_cell.angle_beta   90.00
_cell.angle_gamma   90.00
#
_symmetry.space_group_name_H-M   'P 1'
#
loop_
_entity.id
_entity.type
_entity.pdbx_description
1 polymer ?
#
loop_
_entity_poly.entity_id
_entity_poly.type
_entity_poly.pdbx_seq_one_letter_code
_entity_poly.pdbx_strand_id
1 'polypeptide(L)'
;MPMGDIIKSFEAGVGGTLGHIALVIGLGTMLGKMMAESGGAERIALTLIDFFGEKNVHWAMVVIAFIVGLPVFFEVGFVLLVPIAFNVAKRTNTSMVLVGIPMVAGLSVVHGLIPPHPAALLAVQAYGADMGKTIMYALIVGVPTAAIAGPLFAKLIDRHVKLPEVNPLAAQFTEEAENIKGTRQLPGFGITIFT
;
A
#
# COMPACT_ATOMS: atom_id res chain seq x y z
N MET A 1 -29.44 11.29 -29.67
CA MET A 1 -28.99 12.59 -29.10
C MET A 1 -28.37 13.42 -30.21
N PRO A 2 -28.69 14.72 -30.31
CA PRO A 2 -28.00 15.66 -31.19
C PRO A 2 -26.49 15.77 -30.85
N MET A 3 -25.65 16.05 -31.84
CA MET A 3 -24.19 16.02 -31.71
C MET A 3 -23.65 16.99 -30.63
N GLY A 4 -24.25 18.17 -30.50
CA GLY A 4 -23.89 19.15 -29.46
C GLY A 4 -24.31 18.76 -28.04
N ASP A 5 -25.34 17.92 -27.89
CA ASP A 5 -25.81 17.47 -26.58
C ASP A 5 -24.95 16.33 -26.03
N ILE A 6 -24.25 15.60 -26.91
CA ILE A 6 -23.29 14.55 -26.52
C ILE A 6 -22.11 15.20 -25.76
N ILE A 7 -21.54 16.27 -26.30
CA ILE A 7 -20.42 16.99 -25.68
C ILE A 7 -20.84 17.55 -24.31
N LYS A 8 -21.99 18.25 -24.25
CA LYS A 8 -22.53 18.78 -22.99
C LYS A 8 -22.81 17.71 -21.95
N SER A 9 -23.38 16.56 -22.34
CA SER A 9 -23.66 15.46 -21.42
C SER A 9 -22.36 14.86 -20.86
N PHE A 10 -21.33 14.74 -21.70
CA PHE A 10 -20.02 14.27 -21.28
C PHE A 10 -19.36 15.28 -20.32
N GLU A 11 -19.32 16.57 -20.67
CA GLU A 11 -18.77 17.62 -19.82
C GLU A 11 -19.46 17.70 -18.46
N ALA A 12 -20.80 17.58 -18.42
CA ALA A 12 -21.56 17.59 -17.18
C ALA A 12 -21.26 16.36 -16.32
N GLY A 13 -21.21 15.16 -16.91
CA GLY A 13 -20.93 13.91 -16.20
C GLY A 13 -19.50 13.87 -15.65
N VAL A 14 -18.51 14.16 -16.50
CA VAL A 14 -17.09 14.17 -16.11
C VAL A 14 -16.81 15.34 -15.16
N GLY A 15 -17.31 16.53 -15.45
CA GLY A 15 -17.12 17.73 -14.63
C GLY A 15 -17.73 17.59 -13.23
N GLY A 16 -18.93 17.01 -13.12
CA GLY A 16 -19.56 16.73 -11.83
C GLY A 16 -18.75 15.71 -11.00
N THR A 17 -18.28 14.65 -11.65
CA THR A 17 -17.46 13.61 -11.01
C THR A 17 -16.13 14.18 -10.52
N LEU A 18 -15.36 14.81 -11.43
CA LEU A 18 -14.07 15.42 -11.10
C LEU A 18 -14.21 16.55 -10.07
N GLY A 19 -15.26 17.38 -10.15
CA GLY A 19 -15.49 18.45 -9.18
C GLY A 19 -15.57 17.93 -7.72
N HIS A 20 -16.11 16.73 -7.52
CA HIS A 20 -16.23 16.12 -6.19
C HIS A 20 -14.97 15.39 -5.71
N ILE A 21 -14.23 14.73 -6.61
CA ILE A 21 -13.12 13.84 -6.22
C ILE A 21 -11.73 14.40 -6.52
N ALA A 22 -11.59 15.38 -7.43
CA ALA A 22 -10.29 15.82 -7.95
C ALA A 22 -9.37 16.39 -6.88
N LEU A 23 -9.91 17.13 -5.90
CA LEU A 23 -9.09 17.69 -4.81
C LEU A 23 -8.49 16.59 -3.94
N VAL A 24 -9.33 15.64 -3.52
CA VAL A 24 -8.90 14.53 -2.65
C VAL A 24 -7.89 13.65 -3.39
N ILE A 25 -8.15 13.33 -4.66
CA ILE A 25 -7.22 12.56 -5.49
C ILE A 25 -5.92 13.33 -5.66
N GLY A 26 -5.97 14.58 -6.11
CA GLY A 26 -4.78 15.39 -6.40
C GLY A 26 -3.89 15.58 -5.17
N LEU A 27 -4.46 15.99 -4.03
CA LEU A 27 -3.71 16.13 -2.78
C LEU A 27 -3.19 14.78 -2.27
N GLY A 28 -4.00 13.73 -2.36
CA GLY A 28 -3.58 12.38 -1.99
C GLY A 28 -2.42 11.86 -2.86
N THR A 29 -2.45 12.11 -4.17
CA THR A 29 -1.36 11.73 -5.07
C THR A 29 -0.08 12.51 -4.77
N MET A 30 -0.19 13.83 -4.50
CA MET A 30 0.95 14.65 -4.11
C MET A 30 1.58 14.15 -2.81
N LEU A 31 0.77 13.91 -1.77
CA LEU A 31 1.25 13.37 -0.49
C LEU A 31 1.90 11.99 -0.67
N GLY A 32 1.25 11.08 -1.39
CA GLY A 32 1.78 9.75 -1.66
C GLY A 32 3.10 9.79 -2.42
N LYS A 33 3.23 10.69 -3.40
CA LYS A 33 4.47 10.90 -4.15
C LYS A 33 5.58 11.50 -3.28
N MET A 34 5.26 12.49 -2.45
CA MET A 34 6.21 13.06 -1.49
C MET A 34 6.69 12.02 -0.47
N MET A 35 5.80 11.16 0.03
CA MET A 35 6.15 10.08 0.96
C MET A 35 7.06 9.04 0.30
N ALA A 36 6.82 8.74 -0.98
CA ALA A 36 7.65 7.84 -1.77
C ALA A 36 9.03 8.43 -2.11
N GLU A 37 9.10 9.71 -2.49
CA GLU A 37 10.34 10.39 -2.86
C GLU A 37 11.20 10.82 -1.66
N SER A 38 10.59 11.12 -0.52
CA SER A 38 11.33 11.46 0.70
C SER A 38 12.01 10.24 1.33
N GLY A 39 11.62 9.02 0.95
CA GLY A 39 12.00 7.80 1.68
C GLY A 39 11.27 7.64 3.02
N GLY A 40 10.24 8.44 3.28
CA GLY A 40 9.43 8.33 4.49
C GLY A 40 8.76 6.96 4.61
N ALA A 41 8.18 6.46 3.51
CA ALA A 41 7.59 5.13 3.48
C ALA A 41 8.61 4.02 3.87
N GLU A 42 9.86 4.14 3.41
CA GLU A 42 10.95 3.23 3.75
C GLU A 42 11.32 3.33 5.23
N ARG A 43 11.41 4.56 5.76
CA ARG A 43 11.67 4.79 7.19
C ARG A 43 10.59 4.16 8.08
N ILE A 44 9.31 4.33 7.73
CA ILE A 44 8.19 3.71 8.45
C ILE A 44 8.32 2.20 8.43
N ALA A 45 8.57 1.62 7.25
CA ALA A 45 8.69 0.18 7.10
C ALA A 45 9.80 -0.38 8.00
N LEU A 46 11.03 0.16 7.88
CA LEU A 46 12.17 -0.30 8.67
C LEU A 46 11.93 -0.18 10.18
N THR A 47 11.34 0.94 10.62
CA THR A 47 11.03 1.16 12.05
C THR A 47 10.02 0.13 12.57
N LEU A 48 8.99 -0.19 11.79
CA LEU A 48 7.98 -1.19 12.17
C LEU A 48 8.54 -2.61 12.16
N ILE A 49 9.44 -2.94 11.23
CA ILE A 49 10.13 -4.23 11.21
C ILE A 49 10.97 -4.41 12.47
N ASP A 50 11.74 -3.38 12.85
CA ASP A 50 12.56 -3.41 14.06
C ASP A 50 11.69 -3.49 15.33
N PHE A 51 10.52 -2.84 15.34
CA PHE A 51 9.58 -2.86 16.47
C PHE A 51 8.88 -4.22 16.65
N PHE A 52 8.37 -4.83 15.58
CA PHE A 52 7.70 -6.13 15.64
C PHE A 52 8.68 -7.30 15.87
N GLY A 53 9.93 -7.12 15.43
CA GLY A 53 10.99 -8.11 15.49
C GLY A 53 10.87 -9.19 14.40
N GLU A 54 11.97 -9.91 14.19
CA GLU A 54 12.14 -10.86 13.09
C GLU A 54 11.10 -12.00 13.10
N LYS A 55 10.68 -12.43 14.29
CA LYS A 55 9.70 -13.53 14.45
C LYS A 55 8.30 -13.17 13.93
N ASN A 56 7.96 -11.88 13.89
CA ASN A 56 6.62 -11.41 13.52
C ASN A 56 6.61 -10.61 12.22
N VAL A 57 7.61 -10.84 11.35
CA VAL A 57 7.76 -10.05 10.11
C VAL A 57 6.51 -10.09 9.22
N HIS A 58 5.81 -11.21 9.17
CA HIS A 58 4.55 -11.36 8.43
C HIS A 58 3.45 -10.40 8.92
N TRP A 59 3.36 -10.18 10.23
CA TRP A 59 2.46 -9.18 10.80
C TRP A 59 2.96 -7.76 10.60
N ALA A 60 4.27 -7.54 10.70
CA ALA A 60 4.85 -6.24 10.39
C ALA A 60 4.52 -5.82 8.95
N MET A 61 4.65 -6.74 7.99
CA MET A 61 4.40 -6.45 6.58
C MET A 61 2.95 -6.07 6.28
N VAL A 62 1.96 -6.72 6.90
CA VAL A 62 0.55 -6.32 6.67
C VAL A 62 0.28 -4.94 7.26
N VAL A 63 0.85 -4.62 8.43
CA VAL A 63 0.67 -3.30 9.07
C VAL A 63 1.37 -2.21 8.28
N ILE A 64 2.59 -2.46 7.80
CA ILE A 64 3.34 -1.55 6.93
C ILE A 64 2.55 -1.29 5.65
N ALA A 65 2.08 -2.34 4.99
CA ALA A 65 1.25 -2.22 3.80
C ALA A 65 -0.03 -1.42 4.06
N PHE A 66 -0.65 -1.61 5.23
CA PHE A 66 -1.84 -0.86 5.61
C PHE A 66 -1.55 0.63 5.79
N ILE A 67 -0.49 0.97 6.52
CA ILE A 67 -0.12 2.37 6.81
C ILE A 67 0.38 3.07 5.56
N VAL A 68 1.29 2.44 4.80
CA VAL A 68 1.87 3.01 3.58
C VAL A 68 0.83 3.07 2.45
N GLY A 69 -0.09 2.10 2.39
CA GLY A 69 -1.15 2.04 1.37
C GLY A 69 -2.28 3.05 1.55
N LEU A 70 -2.44 3.66 2.73
CA LEU A 70 -3.47 4.69 2.94
C LEU A 70 -3.19 5.96 2.10
N PRO A 71 -1.97 6.54 2.16
CA PRO A 71 -1.63 7.69 1.31
C PRO A 71 -1.14 7.31 -0.09
N VAL A 72 -0.69 6.07 -0.32
CA VAL A 72 -0.09 5.65 -1.60
C VAL A 72 -0.99 4.68 -2.34
N PHE A 73 -1.13 4.86 -3.66
CA PHE A 73 -1.83 3.93 -4.53
C PHE A 73 -1.23 2.53 -4.49
N PHE A 74 -2.04 1.50 -4.73
CA PHE A 74 -1.60 0.10 -4.70
C PHE A 74 -0.31 -0.11 -5.51
N GLU A 75 -0.28 0.34 -6.76
CA GLU A 75 0.85 0.14 -7.66
C GLU A 75 2.12 0.83 -7.15
N VAL A 76 1.99 2.09 -6.72
CA VAL A 76 3.13 2.87 -6.21
C VAL A 76 3.63 2.28 -4.89
N GLY A 77 2.72 1.89 -3.99
CA GLY A 77 3.04 1.27 -2.71
C GLY A 77 3.68 -0.09 -2.89
N PHE A 78 3.20 -0.89 -3.86
CA PHE A 78 3.77 -2.17 -4.22
C PHE A 78 5.21 -2.01 -4.72
N VAL A 79 5.44 -1.15 -5.72
CA VAL A 79 6.78 -0.91 -6.27
C VAL A 79 7.75 -0.40 -5.18
N LEU A 80 7.27 0.44 -4.27
CA LEU A 80 8.07 0.94 -3.16
C LEU A 80 8.41 -0.13 -2.12
N LEU A 81 7.45 -0.98 -1.75
CA LEU A 81 7.64 -1.97 -0.69
C LEU A 81 8.35 -3.23 -1.17
N VAL A 82 8.35 -3.55 -2.47
CA VAL A 82 9.00 -4.75 -3.02
C VAL A 82 10.49 -4.85 -2.67
N PRO A 83 11.34 -3.81 -2.90
CA PRO A 83 12.75 -3.86 -2.51
C PRO A 83 12.95 -4.04 -1.01
N ILE A 84 12.09 -3.41 -0.20
CA ILE A 84 12.11 -3.52 1.26
C ILE A 84 11.76 -4.95 1.66
N ALA A 85 10.71 -5.54 1.07
CA ALA A 85 10.27 -6.89 1.33
C ALA A 85 11.38 -7.92 1.01
N PHE A 86 12.07 -7.79 -0.13
CA PHE A 86 13.21 -8.65 -0.46
C PHE A 86 14.37 -8.49 0.54
N ASN A 87 14.70 -7.26 0.94
CA ASN A 87 15.73 -7.01 1.94
C ASN A 87 15.37 -7.61 3.30
N VAL A 88 14.11 -7.50 3.69
CA VAL A 88 13.60 -8.02 4.97
C VAL A 88 13.63 -9.54 4.96
N ALA A 89 13.16 -10.18 3.89
CA ALA A 89 13.21 -11.63 3.71
C ALA A 89 14.66 -12.14 3.83
N LYS A 90 15.61 -11.47 3.15
CA LYS A 90 17.05 -11.81 3.22
C LYS A 90 17.63 -11.59 4.61
N ARG A 91 17.40 -10.44 5.23
CA ARG A 91 17.94 -10.08 6.56
C ARG A 91 17.42 -10.98 7.68
N THR A 92 16.13 -11.30 7.64
CA THR A 92 15.47 -12.13 8.67
C THR A 92 15.54 -13.62 8.36
N ASN A 93 16.14 -14.00 7.23
CA ASN A 93 16.17 -15.36 6.70
C ASN A 93 14.76 -16.00 6.65
N THR A 94 13.75 -15.20 6.26
CA THR A 94 12.36 -15.64 6.13
C THR A 94 11.99 -15.82 4.66
N SER A 95 11.05 -16.73 4.41
CA SER A 95 10.52 -16.97 3.07
C SER A 95 9.84 -15.72 2.51
N MET A 96 10.06 -15.44 1.23
CA MET A 96 9.39 -14.34 0.53
C MET A 96 7.86 -14.48 0.54
N VAL A 97 7.32 -15.69 0.70
CA VAL A 97 5.87 -15.91 0.85
C VAL A 97 5.35 -15.27 2.13
N LEU A 98 6.08 -15.41 3.24
CA LEU A 98 5.72 -14.85 4.55
C LEU A 98 5.85 -13.33 4.61
N VAL A 99 6.55 -12.71 3.66
CA VAL A 99 6.74 -11.26 3.59
C VAL A 99 5.82 -10.65 2.52
N GLY A 100 5.82 -11.23 1.32
CA GLY A 100 5.13 -10.73 0.14
C GLY A 100 3.62 -10.88 0.22
N ILE A 101 3.09 -12.03 0.65
CA ILE A 101 1.63 -12.24 0.74
C ILE A 101 0.97 -11.27 1.72
N PRO A 102 1.47 -11.11 2.97
CA PRO A 102 0.90 -10.14 3.89
C PRO A 102 0.98 -8.70 3.39
N MET A 103 2.06 -8.34 2.70
CA MET A 103 2.23 -7.03 2.08
C MET A 103 1.15 -6.77 1.01
N VAL A 104 0.99 -7.66 0.04
CA VAL A 104 -0.01 -7.45 -1.03
C VAL A 104 -1.43 -7.51 -0.47
N ALA A 105 -1.72 -8.38 0.48
CA ALA A 105 -3.04 -8.46 1.12
C ALA A 105 -3.41 -7.15 1.83
N GLY A 106 -2.47 -6.56 2.59
CA GLY A 106 -2.67 -5.27 3.23
C GLY A 106 -2.93 -4.15 2.23
N LEU A 107 -2.08 -4.05 1.20
CA LEU A 107 -2.23 -3.05 0.14
C LEU A 107 -3.56 -3.20 -0.61
N SER A 108 -3.96 -4.43 -0.94
CA SER A 108 -5.22 -4.71 -1.66
C SER A 108 -6.45 -4.33 -0.85
N VAL A 109 -6.46 -4.62 0.46
CA VAL A 109 -7.56 -4.24 1.34
C VAL A 109 -7.72 -2.73 1.40
N VAL A 110 -6.62 -1.99 1.62
CA VAL A 110 -6.70 -0.53 1.70
C VAL A 110 -7.14 0.07 0.37
N HIS A 111 -6.56 -0.39 -0.74
CA HIS A 111 -6.89 0.07 -2.09
C HIS A 111 -8.36 -0.16 -2.47
N GLY A 112 -8.90 -1.34 -2.12
CA GLY A 112 -10.24 -1.75 -2.55
C GLY A 112 -11.37 -1.32 -1.62
N LEU A 113 -11.11 -1.24 -0.31
CA LEU A 113 -12.18 -1.08 0.69
C LEU A 113 -12.21 0.30 1.35
N ILE A 114 -11.09 1.01 1.44
CA ILE A 114 -11.00 2.21 2.27
C ILE A 114 -11.04 3.48 1.40
N PRO A 115 -12.09 4.32 1.50
CA PRO A 115 -12.06 5.67 0.95
C PRO A 115 -10.89 6.46 1.56
N PRO A 116 -10.13 7.25 0.79
CA PRO A 116 -10.60 8.02 -0.37
C PRO A 116 -10.29 7.42 -1.76
N HIS A 117 -9.94 6.13 -1.86
CA HIS A 117 -9.58 5.55 -3.15
C HIS A 117 -10.68 5.77 -4.20
N PRO A 118 -10.37 6.19 -5.45
CA PRO A 118 -11.38 6.70 -6.39
C PRO A 118 -12.58 5.77 -6.57
N ALA A 119 -12.34 4.47 -6.73
CA ALA A 119 -13.42 3.48 -6.89
C ALA A 119 -14.31 3.38 -5.63
N ALA A 120 -13.71 3.31 -4.44
CA ALA A 120 -14.45 3.26 -3.17
C ALA A 120 -15.19 4.58 -2.90
N LEU A 121 -14.55 5.72 -3.18
CA LEU A 121 -15.12 7.06 -3.04
C LEU A 121 -16.32 7.26 -3.98
N LEU A 122 -16.20 6.83 -5.24
CA LEU A 122 -17.29 6.86 -6.21
C LEU A 122 -18.47 6.00 -5.75
N ALA A 123 -18.22 4.81 -5.19
CA ALA A 123 -19.29 3.97 -4.65
C ALA A 123 -20.02 4.66 -3.49
N VAL A 124 -19.29 5.23 -2.52
CA VAL A 124 -19.88 5.97 -1.40
C VAL A 124 -20.77 7.11 -1.88
N GLN A 125 -20.30 7.88 -2.87
CA GLN A 125 -21.06 8.99 -3.45
C GLN A 125 -22.29 8.51 -4.23
N ALA A 126 -22.13 7.50 -5.09
CA ALA A 126 -23.20 6.97 -5.91
C ALA A 126 -24.37 6.42 -5.08
N TYR A 127 -24.08 5.82 -3.92
CA TYR A 127 -25.10 5.31 -3.00
C TYR A 127 -25.56 6.33 -1.95
N GLY A 128 -25.00 7.55 -1.94
CA GLY A 128 -25.31 8.56 -0.92
C GLY A 128 -24.96 8.11 0.50
N ALA A 129 -23.94 7.26 0.64
CA ALA A 129 -23.53 6.69 1.92
C ALA A 129 -22.71 7.68 2.75
N ASP A 130 -22.77 7.53 4.08
CA ASP A 130 -21.97 8.34 4.99
C ASP A 130 -20.49 7.91 4.93
N MET A 131 -19.60 8.90 4.71
CA MET A 131 -18.16 8.66 4.57
C MET A 131 -17.54 8.06 5.83
N GLY A 132 -17.87 8.61 7.00
CA GLY A 132 -17.28 8.19 8.27
C GLY A 132 -17.70 6.76 8.64
N LYS A 133 -18.99 6.42 8.47
CA LYS A 133 -19.49 5.06 8.67
C LYS A 133 -18.87 4.08 7.69
N THR A 134 -18.69 4.49 6.43
CA THR A 134 -18.07 3.61 5.44
C THR A 134 -16.62 3.30 5.79
N ILE A 135 -15.83 4.32 6.16
CA ILE A 135 -14.46 4.11 6.64
C ILE A 135 -14.44 3.19 7.86
N MET A 136 -15.35 3.41 8.82
CA MET A 136 -15.44 2.56 10.01
C MET A 136 -15.75 1.10 9.65
N TYR A 137 -16.73 0.84 8.79
CA TYR A 137 -17.03 -0.53 8.34
C TYR A 137 -15.90 -1.13 7.50
N ALA A 138 -15.25 -0.33 6.66
CA ALA A 138 -14.09 -0.76 5.89
C ALA A 138 -12.92 -1.17 6.78
N LEU A 139 -12.70 -0.50 7.92
CA LEU A 139 -11.70 -0.92 8.91
C LEU A 139 -12.13 -2.20 9.64
N ILE A 140 -13.39 -2.27 10.09
CA ILE A 140 -13.93 -3.43 10.82
C ILE A 140 -13.87 -4.71 9.95
N VAL A 141 -14.15 -4.61 8.66
CA VAL A 141 -14.11 -5.75 7.73
C VAL A 141 -12.72 -5.93 7.14
N GLY A 142 -12.05 -4.84 6.79
CA GLY A 142 -10.76 -4.83 6.11
C GLY A 142 -9.63 -5.36 6.98
N VAL A 143 -9.53 -4.96 8.25
CA VAL A 143 -8.46 -5.44 9.14
C VAL A 143 -8.50 -6.96 9.34
N PRO A 144 -9.65 -7.58 9.68
CA PRO A 144 -9.75 -9.04 9.71
C PRO A 144 -9.48 -9.68 8.35
N THR A 145 -9.95 -9.09 7.26
CA THR A 145 -9.70 -9.61 5.90
C THR A 145 -8.20 -9.62 5.58
N ALA A 146 -7.48 -8.53 5.87
CA ALA A 146 -6.04 -8.42 5.67
C ALA A 146 -5.27 -9.40 6.57
N ALA A 147 -5.71 -9.58 7.82
CA ALA A 147 -5.10 -10.53 8.74
C ALA A 147 -5.25 -11.98 8.27
N ILE A 148 -6.46 -12.36 7.79
CA ILE A 148 -6.76 -13.70 7.31
C ILE A 148 -6.07 -13.98 5.98
N ALA A 149 -6.26 -13.11 4.98
CA ALA A 149 -5.72 -13.27 3.63
C ALA A 149 -4.21 -13.03 3.54
N GLY A 150 -3.64 -12.29 4.49
CA GLY A 150 -2.22 -12.00 4.55
C GLY A 150 -1.48 -12.96 5.49
N PRO A 151 -1.18 -12.57 6.74
CA PRO A 151 -0.35 -13.35 7.66
C PRO A 151 -0.78 -14.80 7.89
N LEU A 152 -2.08 -15.04 8.10
CA LEU A 152 -2.59 -16.39 8.39
C LEU A 152 -2.48 -17.29 7.14
N PHE A 153 -2.95 -16.80 6.00
CA PHE A 153 -2.85 -17.53 4.74
C PHE A 153 -1.40 -17.77 4.31
N ALA A 154 -0.53 -16.77 4.49
CA ALA A 154 0.90 -16.89 4.21
C ALA A 154 1.54 -18.04 5.00
N LYS A 155 1.23 -18.17 6.30
CA LYS A 155 1.73 -19.29 7.13
C LYS A 155 1.25 -20.66 6.65
N LEU A 156 0.03 -20.73 6.13
CA LEU A 156 -0.53 -21.98 5.61
C LEU A 156 0.16 -22.40 4.31
N ILE A 157 0.32 -21.45 3.39
CA ILE A 157 0.80 -21.73 2.03
C ILE A 157 2.33 -21.83 1.94
N ASP A 158 3.06 -21.18 2.85
CA ASP A 158 4.53 -21.24 2.93
C ASP A 158 5.07 -22.68 3.03
N ARG A 159 4.35 -23.57 3.71
CA ARG A 159 4.69 -25.01 3.80
C ARG A 159 4.53 -25.78 2.49
N HIS A 160 3.71 -25.25 1.58
CA HIS A 160 3.34 -25.90 0.33
C HIS A 160 4.08 -25.32 -0.86
N VAL A 161 4.56 -24.07 -0.77
CA VAL A 161 5.24 -23.36 -1.84
C VAL A 161 6.75 -23.46 -1.64
N LYS A 162 7.42 -24.19 -2.55
CA LYS A 162 8.88 -24.21 -2.61
C LYS A 162 9.36 -23.07 -3.51
N LEU A 163 10.09 -22.13 -2.92
CA LEU A 163 10.73 -21.06 -3.68
C LEU A 163 11.99 -21.60 -4.38
N PRO A 164 12.33 -21.08 -5.59
CA PRO A 164 13.60 -21.39 -6.23
C PRO A 164 14.78 -20.95 -5.36
N GLU A 165 15.85 -21.75 -5.32
CA GLU A 165 17.08 -21.40 -4.58
C GLU A 165 17.75 -20.12 -5.10
N VAL A 166 17.62 -19.88 -6.40
CA VAL A 166 18.15 -18.68 -7.06
C VAL A 166 16.98 -17.85 -7.58
N ASN A 167 16.84 -16.65 -7.05
CA ASN A 167 15.88 -15.66 -7.53
C ASN A 167 16.65 -14.43 -8.06
N PRO A 168 16.72 -14.24 -9.40
CA PRO A 168 17.47 -13.13 -9.98
C PRO A 168 16.90 -11.75 -9.60
N LEU A 169 15.59 -11.63 -9.36
CA LEU A 169 14.98 -10.40 -8.85
C LEU A 169 15.41 -10.11 -7.41
N ALA A 170 15.52 -11.15 -6.58
CA ALA A 170 16.00 -10.98 -5.20
C ALA A 170 17.47 -10.52 -5.17
N ALA A 171 18.31 -11.02 -6.07
CA ALA A 171 19.69 -10.56 -6.21
C ALA A 171 19.74 -9.07 -6.59
N GLN A 172 19.02 -8.67 -7.64
CA GLN A 172 18.96 -7.28 -8.10
C GLN A 172 18.53 -6.31 -6.99
N PHE A 173 17.40 -6.57 -6.32
CA PHE A 173 16.87 -5.66 -5.31
C PHE A 173 17.68 -5.62 -4.00
N THR A 174 18.44 -6.67 -3.70
CA THR A 174 19.30 -6.68 -2.51
C THR A 174 20.66 -6.04 -2.76
N GLU A 175 21.22 -6.16 -3.97
CA GLU A 175 22.42 -5.45 -4.41
C GLU A 175 22.16 -3.95 -4.62
N GLU A 176 21.02 -3.57 -5.21
CA GLU A 176 20.61 -2.17 -5.33
C GLU A 176 20.45 -1.51 -3.95
N ALA A 177 19.85 -2.20 -2.98
CA ALA A 177 19.67 -1.66 -1.64
C ALA A 177 20.99 -1.50 -0.86
N GLU A 178 21.97 -2.37 -1.08
CA GLU A 178 23.32 -2.19 -0.54
C GLU A 178 24.04 -0.98 -1.17
N ASN A 179 23.83 -0.73 -2.47
CA ASN A 179 24.37 0.45 -3.16
C ASN A 179 23.67 1.77 -2.75
N ILE A 180 22.36 1.75 -2.45
CA ILE A 180 21.58 2.95 -2.06
C ILE A 180 21.91 3.42 -0.62
N LYS A 181 22.35 2.50 0.27
CA LYS A 181 22.80 2.86 1.64
C LYS A 181 23.95 3.87 1.67
N GLY A 182 24.67 4.06 0.55
CA GLY A 182 25.78 5.01 0.45
C GLY A 182 25.40 6.48 0.20
N THR A 183 24.17 6.79 -0.23
CA THR A 183 23.87 8.13 -0.79
C THR A 183 22.57 8.80 -0.33
N ARG A 184 21.64 8.09 0.32
CA ARG A 184 20.33 8.65 0.72
C ARG A 184 20.16 8.70 2.23
N GLN A 185 20.18 9.90 2.82
CA GLN A 185 19.79 10.11 4.22
C GLN A 185 18.25 10.05 4.33
N LEU A 186 17.74 9.08 5.10
CA LEU A 186 16.31 8.95 5.36
C LEU A 186 15.86 9.98 6.41
N PRO A 187 14.66 10.58 6.28
CA PRO A 187 14.11 11.46 7.30
C PRO A 187 13.89 10.72 8.62
N GLY A 188 13.91 11.45 9.73
CA GLY A 188 13.64 10.87 11.05
C GLY A 188 12.19 10.38 11.16
N PHE A 189 11.96 9.28 11.87
CA PHE A 189 10.63 8.65 11.99
C PHE A 189 9.54 9.60 12.51
N GLY A 190 9.87 10.46 13.48
CA GLY A 190 8.95 11.47 13.99
C GLY A 190 8.56 12.48 12.92
N ILE A 191 9.50 12.94 12.09
CA ILE A 191 9.21 13.85 10.98
C ILE A 191 8.27 13.12 10.00
N THR A 192 8.58 11.89 9.63
CA THR A 192 7.79 11.09 8.69
C THR A 192 6.34 10.82 9.12
N ILE A 193 6.05 10.71 10.42
CA ILE A 193 4.67 10.54 10.90
C ILE A 193 3.88 11.85 10.86
N PHE A 194 4.54 12.98 11.09
CA PHE A 194 3.89 14.29 11.25
C PHE A 194 3.92 15.16 9.98
N THR A 195 4.56 14.71 8.89
CA THR A 195 4.60 15.37 7.57
C THR A 195 4.08 14.46 6.47
#